data_AF-A0A7S0THN0-F1
#
_entry.id   AF-A0A7S0THN0-F1
#
_cell.length_a   1.000
_cell.length_b   1.000
_cell.length_c   1.000
_cell.angle_alpha   90.00
_cell.angle_beta   90.00
_cell.angle_gamma   90.00
#
_symmetry.space_group_name_H-M   'P 1'
#
loop_
_entity.id
_entity.type
_entity.pdbx_description
1 polymer ?
#
loop_
_entity_poly.entity_id
_entity_poly.type
_entity_poly.pdbx_seq_one_letter_code
_entity_poly.pdbx_strand_id
1 'polypeptide(L)'
;DTSATVRVLSVVAERYKDAPCVTGLCVINEPSNDVPSDQLIAFYRSAYKAVRAAGMPEGRVDVLFPAFQRNFGEFTSRSFPDAGMERAVMDLHQYQCFGDSWTALTLKQHLDRASDGAGHWPGMVDVASAGVLCAVSEWSLRLPDWDPSYGMAAEWSKMSEEQRSAALREYGKRQVAQYEAGVGFFFWCWKVDTPQEPWWSAVECIERGWLDAADWVKRVR
;
A
#
# COMPACT_ATOMS: atom_id res chain seq x y z
N ASP A 1 -14.29 -4.87 -18.74
CA ASP A 1 -13.72 -5.68 -19.83
C ASP A 1 -12.22 -5.82 -19.60
N THR A 2 -11.76 -7.01 -19.20
CA THR A 2 -10.34 -7.25 -18.88
C THR A 2 -9.44 -7.17 -20.12
N SER A 3 -9.94 -7.55 -21.29
CA SER A 3 -9.16 -7.49 -22.54
C SER A 3 -8.94 -6.06 -23.00
N ALA A 4 -9.93 -5.18 -22.81
CA ALA A 4 -9.75 -3.75 -23.04
C ALA A 4 -8.69 -3.16 -22.11
N THR A 5 -8.72 -3.49 -20.81
CA THR A 5 -7.70 -3.04 -19.85
C THR A 5 -6.30 -3.51 -20.24
N VAL A 6 -6.15 -4.78 -20.63
CA VAL A 6 -4.85 -5.31 -21.09
C VAL A 6 -4.32 -4.54 -22.32
N ARG A 7 -5.18 -4.18 -23.28
CA ARG A 7 -4.76 -3.35 -24.42
C ARG A 7 -4.28 -1.96 -24.00
N VAL A 8 -4.95 -1.34 -23.02
CA VAL A 8 -4.50 -0.05 -22.46
C VAL A 8 -3.13 -0.19 -21.80
N LEU A 9 -2.90 -1.26 -21.04
CA LEU A 9 -1.61 -1.53 -20.41
C LEU A 9 -0.48 -1.69 -21.45
N SER A 10 -0.74 -2.36 -22.58
CA SER A 10 0.24 -2.40 -23.69
C SER A 10 0.56 -1.02 -24.25
N VAL A 11 -0.43 -0.14 -24.42
CA VAL A 11 -0.21 1.23 -24.91
C VAL A 11 0.61 2.05 -23.92
N VAL A 12 0.31 1.95 -22.62
CA VAL A 12 1.07 2.63 -21.56
C VAL A 12 2.50 2.10 -21.50
N ALA A 13 2.68 0.78 -21.51
CA ALA A 13 3.98 0.14 -21.47
C ALA A 13 4.83 0.54 -22.69
N GLU A 14 4.28 0.45 -23.91
CA GLU A 14 4.98 0.85 -25.14
C GLU A 14 5.39 2.32 -25.11
N ARG A 15 4.53 3.20 -24.60
CA ARG A 15 4.82 4.64 -24.48
C ARG A 15 5.97 4.96 -23.53
N TYR A 16 6.10 4.21 -22.45
CA TYR A 16 7.00 4.52 -21.34
C TYR A 16 8.18 3.55 -21.17
N LYS A 17 8.31 2.52 -22.01
CA LYS A 17 9.37 1.50 -21.88
C LYS A 17 10.78 2.09 -21.87
N ASP A 18 11.01 3.17 -22.61
CA ASP A 18 12.31 3.84 -22.71
C ASP A 18 12.48 4.98 -21.69
N ALA A 19 11.47 5.27 -20.86
CA ALA A 19 11.55 6.31 -19.85
C ALA A 19 12.32 5.79 -18.61
N PRO A 20 13.54 6.28 -18.33
CA PRO A 20 14.36 5.77 -17.22
C PRO A 20 13.77 6.09 -15.85
N CYS A 21 12.93 7.13 -15.75
CA CYS A 21 12.24 7.52 -14.52
C CYS A 21 11.07 6.61 -14.16
N VAL A 22 10.60 5.75 -15.08
CA VAL A 22 9.53 4.80 -14.79
C VAL A 22 10.14 3.53 -14.20
N THR A 23 9.91 3.30 -12.92
CA THR A 23 10.45 2.14 -12.18
C THR A 23 9.37 1.11 -11.82
N GLY A 24 8.10 1.46 -11.98
CA GLY A 24 6.98 0.56 -11.68
C GLY A 24 5.75 0.87 -12.53
N LEU A 25 4.92 -0.16 -12.74
CA LEU A 25 3.62 -0.05 -13.40
C LEU A 25 2.61 -0.95 -12.66
N CYS A 26 1.61 -0.34 -12.04
CA CYS A 26 0.50 -1.05 -11.42
C CYS A 26 -0.58 -1.38 -12.46
N VAL A 27 -0.98 -2.64 -12.53
CA VAL A 27 -1.81 -3.14 -13.65
C VAL A 27 -3.29 -2.76 -13.52
N ILE A 28 -3.73 -2.42 -12.32
CA ILE A 28 -5.08 -1.95 -11.98
C ILE A 28 -5.01 -1.32 -10.57
N ASN A 29 -5.97 -0.47 -10.19
CA ASN A 29 -6.13 -0.04 -8.81
C ASN A 29 -7.28 -0.79 -8.13
N GLU A 30 -7.13 -1.17 -6.86
CA GLU A 30 -8.17 -1.69 -5.95
C GLU A 30 -9.28 -2.52 -6.64
N PRO A 31 -8.95 -3.69 -7.24
CA PRO A 31 -9.95 -4.52 -7.88
C PRO A 31 -10.98 -5.01 -6.85
N SER A 32 -12.27 -4.87 -7.14
CA SER A 32 -13.35 -5.28 -6.23
C SER A 32 -13.17 -6.72 -5.72
N ASN A 33 -13.47 -6.92 -4.43
CA ASN A 33 -13.48 -8.24 -3.78
C ASN A 33 -14.51 -9.21 -4.40
N ASP A 34 -15.51 -8.69 -5.12
CA ASP A 34 -16.50 -9.51 -5.83
C ASP A 34 -15.92 -10.26 -7.03
N VAL A 35 -14.76 -9.82 -7.55
CA VAL A 35 -14.08 -10.53 -8.64
C VAL A 35 -13.50 -11.83 -8.10
N PRO A 36 -13.82 -13.01 -8.67
CA PRO A 36 -13.22 -14.27 -8.23
C PRO A 36 -11.70 -14.26 -8.43
N SER A 37 -10.94 -14.78 -7.46
CA SER A 37 -9.47 -14.72 -7.45
C SER A 37 -8.86 -15.38 -8.68
N ASP A 38 -9.47 -16.45 -9.21
CA ASP A 38 -9.05 -17.09 -10.47
C ASP A 38 -9.13 -16.14 -11.67
N GLN A 39 -10.20 -15.34 -11.76
CA GLN A 39 -10.36 -14.37 -12.83
C GLN A 39 -9.37 -13.21 -12.68
N LEU A 40 -9.15 -12.74 -11.44
CA LEU A 40 -8.19 -11.68 -11.15
C LEU A 40 -6.76 -12.11 -11.49
N ILE A 41 -6.35 -13.31 -11.09
CA ILE A 41 -5.01 -13.84 -11.36
C ILE A 41 -4.83 -14.12 -12.86
N ALA A 42 -5.86 -14.60 -13.56
CA ALA A 42 -5.80 -14.73 -15.01
C ALA A 42 -5.60 -13.38 -15.71
N PHE A 43 -6.26 -12.32 -15.20
CA PHE A 43 -6.03 -10.96 -15.66
C PHE A 43 -4.60 -10.50 -15.35
N TYR A 44 -4.07 -10.71 -14.14
CA TYR A 44 -2.70 -10.36 -13.77
C TYR A 44 -1.65 -11.04 -14.65
N ARG A 45 -1.81 -12.33 -14.94
CA ARG A 45 -0.93 -13.05 -15.88
C ARG A 45 -0.98 -12.45 -17.28
N SER A 46 -2.17 -12.07 -17.75
CA SER A 46 -2.35 -11.45 -19.06
C SER A 46 -1.73 -10.05 -19.11
N ALA A 47 -1.92 -9.26 -18.05
CA ALA A 47 -1.34 -7.94 -17.89
C ALA A 47 0.19 -7.99 -17.85
N TYR A 48 0.78 -8.91 -17.08
CA TYR A 48 2.22 -9.11 -17.02
C TYR A 48 2.80 -9.42 -18.41
N LYS A 49 2.22 -10.41 -19.11
CA LYS A 49 2.64 -10.77 -20.46
C LYS A 49 2.55 -9.59 -21.42
N ALA A 50 1.47 -8.82 -21.36
CA ALA A 50 1.27 -7.66 -22.22
C ALA A 50 2.28 -6.53 -21.95
N VAL A 51 2.59 -6.26 -20.69
CA VAL A 51 3.60 -5.26 -20.28
C VAL A 51 4.99 -5.68 -20.75
N ARG A 52 5.40 -6.94 -20.53
CA ARG A 52 6.70 -7.45 -20.98
C ARG A 52 6.80 -7.53 -22.50
N ALA A 53 5.74 -7.98 -23.19
CA ALA A 53 5.70 -8.03 -24.65
C ALA A 53 5.78 -6.64 -25.31
N ALA A 54 5.31 -5.59 -24.62
CA ALA A 54 5.48 -4.20 -25.05
C ALA A 54 6.90 -3.65 -24.79
N GLY A 55 7.82 -4.46 -24.24
CA GLY A 55 9.23 -4.10 -24.08
C GLY A 55 9.58 -3.38 -22.78
N MET A 56 8.69 -3.33 -21.79
CA MET A 56 9.03 -2.81 -20.45
C MET A 56 10.13 -3.66 -19.80
N PRO A 57 11.31 -3.11 -19.45
CA PRO A 57 12.47 -3.91 -19.08
C PRO A 57 12.28 -4.74 -17.80
N GLU A 58 12.51 -6.05 -17.91
CA GLU A 58 12.36 -7.03 -16.81
C GLU A 58 13.24 -6.71 -15.61
N GLY A 59 14.48 -6.26 -15.83
CA GLY A 59 15.44 -5.93 -14.76
C GLY A 59 15.28 -4.54 -14.13
N ARG A 60 14.36 -3.69 -14.63
CA ARG A 60 14.22 -2.29 -14.15
C ARG A 60 12.83 -1.95 -13.65
N VAL A 61 11.79 -2.45 -14.32
CA VAL A 61 10.42 -2.02 -14.06
C VAL A 61 9.66 -3.09 -13.30
N ASP A 62 9.26 -2.75 -12.09
CA ASP A 62 8.35 -3.54 -11.26
C ASP A 62 6.95 -3.56 -11.90
N VAL A 63 6.32 -4.74 -11.95
CA VAL A 63 4.91 -4.86 -12.31
C VAL A 63 4.14 -5.15 -11.04
N LEU A 64 3.29 -4.20 -10.66
CA LEU A 64 2.58 -4.20 -9.39
C LEU A 64 1.20 -4.84 -9.54
N PHE A 65 0.86 -5.72 -8.59
CA PHE A 65 -0.37 -6.50 -8.55
C PHE A 65 -1.11 -6.26 -7.23
N PRO A 66 -2.20 -5.49 -7.22
CA PRO A 66 -2.95 -5.24 -5.99
C PRO A 66 -3.48 -6.52 -5.36
N ALA A 67 -3.19 -6.73 -4.08
CA ALA A 67 -3.85 -7.77 -3.31
C ALA A 67 -5.20 -7.28 -2.76
N PHE A 68 -5.28 -6.00 -2.39
CA PHE A 68 -6.45 -5.25 -1.91
C PHE A 68 -7.52 -6.06 -1.17
N GLN A 69 -7.46 -6.11 0.16
CA GLN A 69 -8.49 -6.71 1.03
C GLN A 69 -8.76 -8.22 0.78
N ARG A 70 -7.77 -8.96 0.27
CA ARG A 70 -7.88 -10.41 -0.01
C ARG A 70 -6.93 -11.25 0.81
N ASN A 71 -7.24 -12.54 0.92
CA ASN A 71 -6.36 -13.48 1.61
C ASN A 71 -5.14 -13.66 0.73
N PHE A 72 -3.93 -13.45 1.25
CA PHE A 72 -2.76 -13.75 0.42
C PHE A 72 -2.68 -15.24 0.02
N GLY A 73 -3.25 -16.12 0.84
CA GLY A 73 -3.45 -17.55 0.54
C GLY A 73 -4.22 -17.82 -0.76
N GLU A 74 -5.10 -16.91 -1.20
CA GLU A 74 -5.79 -17.04 -2.49
C GLU A 74 -4.81 -16.96 -3.67
N PHE A 75 -3.75 -16.16 -3.55
CA PHE A 75 -2.71 -16.02 -4.58
C PHE A 75 -1.72 -17.19 -4.53
N THR A 76 -1.21 -17.51 -3.34
CA THR A 76 -0.20 -18.56 -3.19
C THR A 76 -0.75 -19.95 -3.51
N SER A 77 -2.02 -20.25 -3.20
CA SER A 77 -2.69 -21.50 -3.58
C SER A 77 -2.80 -21.71 -5.10
N ARG A 78 -2.66 -20.64 -5.89
CA ARG A 78 -2.66 -20.64 -7.36
C ARG A 78 -1.27 -20.40 -7.95
N SER A 79 -0.25 -20.51 -7.10
CA SER A 79 1.16 -20.29 -7.44
C SER A 79 1.41 -18.93 -8.09
N PHE A 80 0.71 -17.89 -7.60
CA PHE A 80 0.91 -16.51 -8.06
C PHE A 80 1.73 -15.70 -7.04
N PRO A 81 2.68 -14.85 -7.47
CA PRO A 81 3.18 -14.70 -8.85
C PRO A 81 3.82 -15.96 -9.43
N ASP A 82 3.67 -16.16 -10.74
CA ASP A 82 4.19 -17.36 -11.39
C ASP A 82 5.74 -17.38 -11.37
N ALA A 83 6.32 -18.58 -11.24
CA ALA A 83 7.76 -18.75 -11.39
C ALA A 83 8.23 -18.18 -12.74
N GLY A 84 9.24 -17.31 -12.71
CA GLY A 84 9.77 -16.62 -13.89
C GLY A 84 9.16 -15.24 -14.16
N MET A 85 8.16 -14.79 -13.39
CA MET A 85 7.75 -13.40 -13.43
C MET A 85 8.77 -12.50 -12.71
N GLU A 86 9.77 -12.04 -13.45
CA GLU A 86 10.77 -11.09 -12.94
C GLU A 86 10.11 -9.75 -12.53
N ARG A 87 10.52 -9.24 -11.38
CA ARG A 87 10.04 -7.99 -10.77
C ARG A 87 8.50 -7.93 -10.65
N ALA A 88 7.88 -9.06 -10.36
CA ALA A 88 6.48 -9.12 -9.93
C ALA A 88 6.37 -8.72 -8.46
N VAL A 89 5.63 -7.65 -8.17
CA VAL A 89 5.51 -7.07 -6.85
C VAL A 89 4.03 -7.04 -6.45
N MET A 90 3.70 -7.57 -5.28
CA MET A 90 2.35 -7.41 -4.72
C MET A 90 2.19 -6.01 -4.17
N ASP A 91 1.04 -5.41 -4.46
CA ASP A 91 0.71 -4.06 -4.06
C ASP A 91 -0.31 -4.06 -2.92
N LEU A 92 0.07 -3.42 -1.81
CA LEU A 92 -0.65 -3.42 -0.53
C LEU A 92 -1.10 -2.01 -0.15
N HIS A 93 -2.35 -1.90 0.27
CA HIS A 93 -2.93 -0.66 0.81
C HIS A 93 -3.16 -0.86 2.31
N GLN A 94 -2.45 -0.12 3.15
CA GLN A 94 -2.35 -0.35 4.59
C GLN A 94 -2.98 0.80 5.39
N TYR A 95 -4.32 0.81 5.47
CA TYR A 95 -5.08 1.77 6.28
C TYR A 95 -5.61 1.14 7.56
N GLN A 96 -5.68 1.93 8.64
CA GLN A 96 -6.26 1.51 9.92
C GLN A 96 -7.49 2.33 10.32
N CYS A 97 -8.22 2.86 9.35
CA CYS A 97 -9.40 3.69 9.58
C CYS A 97 -10.67 3.19 8.87
N PHE A 98 -10.58 2.14 8.05
CA PHE A 98 -11.72 1.62 7.28
C PHE A 98 -12.11 0.21 7.69
N GLY A 99 -13.33 0.06 8.20
CA GLY A 99 -13.92 -1.23 8.57
C GLY A 99 -13.95 -1.47 10.08
N ASP A 100 -14.92 -2.28 10.51
CA ASP A 100 -15.31 -2.46 11.92
C ASP A 100 -14.16 -2.98 12.81
N SER A 101 -13.24 -3.75 12.25
CA SER A 101 -12.08 -4.29 12.97
C SER A 101 -11.15 -3.18 13.48
N TRP A 102 -11.00 -2.10 12.72
CA TRP A 102 -10.13 -0.98 13.09
C TRP A 102 -10.81 -0.02 14.05
N THR A 103 -12.10 0.25 13.86
CA THR A 103 -12.86 1.17 14.71
C THR A 103 -13.02 0.65 16.15
N ALA A 104 -12.84 -0.66 16.37
CA ALA A 104 -12.89 -1.27 17.69
C ALA A 104 -11.57 -1.15 18.50
N LEU A 105 -10.47 -0.74 17.89
CA LEU A 105 -9.14 -0.76 18.53
C LEU A 105 -8.89 0.46 19.42
N THR A 106 -8.12 0.27 20.48
CA THR A 106 -7.53 1.36 21.27
C THR A 106 -6.33 1.98 20.53
N LEU A 107 -5.88 3.17 20.95
CA LEU A 107 -4.71 3.80 20.32
C LEU A 107 -3.46 2.92 20.45
N LYS A 108 -3.28 2.28 21.62
CA LYS A 108 -2.15 1.34 21.82
C LYS A 108 -2.20 0.20 20.80
N GLN A 109 -3.39 -0.36 20.55
CA GLN A 109 -3.53 -1.45 19.59
C GLN A 109 -3.24 -0.99 18.16
N HIS A 110 -3.66 0.21 17.76
CA HIS A 110 -3.26 0.80 16.47
C HIS A 110 -1.73 0.90 16.34
N LEU A 111 -1.05 1.42 17.37
CA LEU A 111 0.40 1.50 17.39
C LEU A 111 1.07 0.11 17.35
N ASP A 112 0.50 -0.90 18.01
CA ASP A 112 1.02 -2.27 17.94
C ASP A 112 0.82 -2.84 16.53
N ARG A 113 -0.33 -2.60 15.88
CA ARG A 113 -0.62 -3.03 14.51
C ARG A 113 0.21 -2.32 13.45
N ALA A 114 0.57 -1.06 13.69
CA ALA A 114 1.53 -0.35 12.84
C ALA A 114 2.91 -1.04 12.82
N SER A 115 3.31 -1.66 13.94
CA SER A 115 4.58 -2.39 14.03
C SER A 115 4.48 -3.79 13.42
N ASP A 116 3.45 -4.57 13.78
CA ASP A 116 3.38 -6.00 13.43
C ASP A 116 2.60 -6.28 12.12
N GLY A 117 1.76 -5.35 11.68
CA GLY A 117 1.02 -5.42 10.42
C GLY A 117 -0.23 -6.29 10.51
N ALA A 118 -0.54 -6.80 11.71
CA ALA A 118 -1.68 -7.67 11.91
C ALA A 118 -2.99 -6.89 11.80
N GLY A 119 -4.02 -7.58 11.30
CA GLY A 119 -5.32 -6.98 10.99
C GLY A 119 -5.42 -6.46 9.55
N HIS A 120 -4.30 -6.24 8.88
CA HIS A 120 -4.28 -5.97 7.46
C HIS A 120 -4.50 -7.23 6.63
N TRP A 121 -5.14 -7.08 5.47
CA TRP A 121 -5.54 -8.17 4.61
C TRP A 121 -5.17 -7.87 3.14
N PRO A 122 -4.00 -8.31 2.67
CA PRO A 122 -2.91 -8.89 3.44
C PRO A 122 -1.99 -7.84 4.07
N GLY A 123 -1.34 -8.22 5.17
CA GLY A 123 -0.22 -7.49 5.73
C GLY A 123 1.09 -7.76 4.97
N MET A 124 2.09 -6.91 5.18
CA MET A 124 3.45 -7.11 4.64
C MET A 124 4.02 -8.48 5.00
N VAL A 125 3.78 -8.93 6.24
CA VAL A 125 4.28 -10.22 6.76
C VAL A 125 3.70 -11.41 5.99
N ASP A 126 2.45 -11.34 5.56
CA ASP A 126 1.80 -12.43 4.83
C ASP A 126 2.45 -12.66 3.47
N VAL A 127 2.78 -11.56 2.78
CA VAL A 127 3.43 -11.61 1.46
C VAL A 127 4.90 -11.98 1.59
N ALA A 128 5.62 -11.36 2.54
CA ALA A 128 7.04 -11.63 2.75
C ALA A 128 7.29 -13.09 3.18
N SER A 129 6.42 -13.67 4.01
CA SER A 129 6.53 -15.07 4.47
C SER A 129 6.35 -16.08 3.33
N ALA A 130 5.70 -15.69 2.24
CA ALA A 130 5.60 -16.50 1.02
C ALA A 130 6.81 -16.34 0.08
N GLY A 131 7.79 -15.50 0.43
CA GLY A 131 8.95 -15.20 -0.42
C GLY A 131 8.61 -14.33 -1.64
N VAL A 132 7.51 -13.58 -1.59
CA VAL A 132 7.05 -12.72 -2.69
C VAL A 132 7.40 -11.26 -2.38
N LEU A 133 7.82 -10.51 -3.41
CA LEU A 133 8.08 -9.08 -3.27
C LEU A 133 6.77 -8.31 -3.03
N CYS A 134 6.81 -7.29 -2.18
CA CYS A 134 5.69 -6.39 -1.98
C CYS A 134 6.10 -4.94 -1.80
N ALA A 135 5.19 -4.03 -2.13
CA ALA A 135 5.24 -2.60 -1.84
C ALA A 135 3.96 -2.18 -1.13
N VAL A 136 4.05 -1.15 -0.28
CA VAL A 136 2.87 -0.49 0.30
C VAL A 136 2.58 0.78 -0.52
N SER A 137 1.77 0.68 -1.57
CA SER A 137 1.53 1.84 -2.44
C SER A 137 0.53 2.84 -1.90
N GLU A 138 -0.19 2.49 -0.83
CA GLU A 138 -1.12 3.40 -0.17
C GLU A 138 -1.13 3.19 1.35
N TRP A 139 -0.97 4.29 2.08
CA TRP A 139 -1.10 4.37 3.54
C TRP A 139 -1.19 5.84 3.95
N SER A 140 -1.71 6.12 5.15
CA SER A 140 -1.79 7.49 5.70
C SER A 140 -1.62 7.46 7.22
N LEU A 141 -1.66 8.64 7.85
CA LEU A 141 -1.70 8.75 9.31
C LEU A 141 -3.13 8.84 9.87
N ARG A 142 -4.17 8.62 9.04
CA ARG A 142 -5.56 8.75 9.50
C ARG A 142 -5.92 7.60 10.44
N LEU A 143 -6.36 7.96 11.65
CA LEU A 143 -6.90 7.05 12.65
C LEU A 143 -8.42 7.27 12.85
N PRO A 144 -9.17 6.26 13.35
CA PRO A 144 -10.62 6.30 13.50
C PRO A 144 -11.05 7.03 14.77
N ASP A 145 -10.95 8.37 14.77
CA ASP A 145 -11.24 9.22 15.92
C ASP A 145 -12.56 10.01 15.85
N TRP A 146 -13.29 9.92 14.73
CA TRP A 146 -14.46 10.78 14.44
C TRP A 146 -15.77 10.34 15.10
N ASP A 147 -15.89 9.07 15.50
CA ASP A 147 -17.08 8.55 16.19
C ASP A 147 -16.74 8.26 17.66
N PRO A 148 -17.42 8.87 18.63
CA PRO A 148 -17.18 8.64 20.06
C PRO A 148 -17.33 7.18 20.52
N SER A 149 -18.02 6.33 19.74
CA SER A 149 -18.15 4.91 20.02
C SER A 149 -16.91 4.08 19.64
N TYR A 150 -15.98 4.64 18.86
CA TYR A 150 -14.77 3.94 18.43
C TYR A 150 -13.76 3.82 19.56
N GLY A 151 -13.04 2.70 19.56
CA GLY A 151 -12.21 2.24 20.68
C GLY A 151 -11.18 3.27 21.14
N MET A 152 -10.56 4.00 20.21
CA MET A 152 -9.57 5.02 20.53
C MET A 152 -10.14 6.43 20.73
N ALA A 153 -11.39 6.70 20.32
CA ALA A 153 -11.93 8.06 20.25
C ALA A 153 -11.98 8.74 21.63
N ALA A 154 -12.39 8.00 22.67
CA ALA A 154 -12.43 8.52 24.04
C ALA A 154 -11.04 8.76 24.65
N GLU A 155 -10.02 8.00 24.25
CA GLU A 155 -8.62 8.24 24.64
C GLU A 155 -8.10 9.48 23.92
N TRP A 156 -8.32 9.54 22.61
CA TRP A 156 -7.89 10.62 21.72
C TRP A 156 -8.48 11.98 22.12
N SER A 157 -9.77 12.02 22.46
CA SER A 157 -10.46 13.27 22.83
C SER A 157 -9.91 13.91 24.11
N LYS A 158 -9.27 13.13 24.99
CA LYS A 158 -8.66 13.59 26.25
C LYS A 158 -7.20 14.02 26.11
N MET A 159 -6.57 13.72 24.97
CA MET A 159 -5.18 14.09 24.71
C MET A 159 -5.02 15.56 24.35
N SER A 160 -3.91 16.16 24.80
CA SER A 160 -3.44 17.45 24.29
C SER A 160 -2.98 17.31 22.82
N GLU A 161 -2.81 18.45 22.14
CA GLU A 161 -2.30 18.47 20.77
C GLU A 161 -0.89 17.87 20.67
N GLU A 162 -0.04 18.10 21.68
CA GLU A 162 1.31 17.53 21.77
C GLU A 162 1.26 16.01 21.93
N GLN A 163 0.33 15.50 22.74
CA GLN A 163 0.14 14.06 22.93
C GLN A 163 -0.34 13.38 21.64
N ARG A 164 -1.31 13.98 20.92
CA ARG A 164 -1.77 13.49 19.62
C ARG A 164 -0.65 13.54 18.58
N SER A 165 0.11 14.64 18.54
CA SER A 165 1.26 14.78 17.64
C SER A 165 2.35 13.74 17.91
N ALA A 166 2.64 13.45 19.18
CA ALA A 166 3.58 12.40 19.55
C ALA A 166 3.06 11.00 19.15
N ALA A 167 1.77 10.73 19.31
CA ALA A 167 1.15 9.48 18.87
C ALA A 167 1.22 9.30 17.36
N LEU A 168 0.93 10.35 16.57
CA LEU A 168 1.02 10.31 15.11
C LEU A 168 2.46 10.09 14.62
N ARG A 169 3.44 10.73 15.28
CA ARG A 169 4.86 10.51 15.00
C ARG A 169 5.27 9.06 15.23
N GLU A 170 4.85 8.49 16.37
CA GLU A 170 5.14 7.10 16.69
C GLU A 170 4.43 6.14 15.74
N TYR A 171 3.18 6.43 15.37
CA TYR A 171 2.40 5.66 14.40
C TYR A 171 3.10 5.62 13.03
N GLY A 172 3.43 6.79 12.47
CA GLY A 172 4.12 6.89 11.19
C GLY A 172 5.48 6.21 11.20
N LYS A 173 6.27 6.39 12.26
CA LYS A 173 7.59 5.72 12.40
C LYS A 173 7.46 4.19 12.38
N ARG A 174 6.46 3.64 13.05
CA ARG A 174 6.22 2.18 13.09
C ARG A 174 5.77 1.64 11.73
N GLN A 175 4.85 2.35 11.08
CA GLN A 175 4.43 2.04 9.70
C GLN A 175 5.63 2.03 8.75
N VAL A 176 6.42 3.11 8.71
CA VAL A 176 7.62 3.19 7.86
C VAL A 176 8.56 2.03 8.14
N ALA A 177 8.92 1.79 9.41
CA ALA A 177 9.83 0.71 9.81
C ALA A 177 9.34 -0.66 9.34
N GLN A 178 8.03 -0.92 9.39
CA GLN A 178 7.45 -2.14 8.83
C GLN A 178 7.59 -2.18 7.30
N TYR A 179 7.26 -1.07 6.62
CA TYR A 179 7.26 -1.01 5.16
C TYR A 179 8.68 -1.06 4.57
N GLU A 180 9.72 -0.78 5.38
CA GLU A 180 11.12 -0.95 4.96
C GLU A 180 11.48 -2.40 4.58
N ALA A 181 10.70 -3.40 5.02
CA ALA A 181 10.88 -4.79 4.61
C ALA A 181 10.49 -5.06 3.15
N GLY A 182 9.70 -4.19 2.53
CA GLY A 182 9.29 -4.30 1.13
C GLY A 182 10.20 -3.54 0.17
N VAL A 183 9.82 -3.53 -1.11
CA VAL A 183 10.58 -2.83 -2.16
C VAL A 183 10.37 -1.31 -2.12
N GLY A 184 9.30 -0.83 -1.49
CA GLY A 184 9.02 0.60 -1.33
C GLY A 184 7.66 0.88 -0.69
N PHE A 185 7.42 2.16 -0.38
CA PHE A 185 6.14 2.64 0.10
C PHE A 185 5.80 4.02 -0.46
N PHE A 186 4.50 4.31 -0.59
CA PHE A 186 4.00 5.54 -1.19
C PHE A 186 2.86 6.09 -0.32
N PHE A 187 3.03 7.30 0.22
CA PHE A 187 2.05 7.91 1.12
C PHE A 187 0.84 8.43 0.33
N TRP A 188 -0.35 8.10 0.81
CA TRP A 188 -1.61 8.62 0.29
C TRP A 188 -2.06 9.82 1.15
N CYS A 189 -1.91 11.05 0.68
CA CYS A 189 -1.37 11.51 -0.60
C CYS A 189 -0.37 12.66 -0.40
N TRP A 190 0.20 13.19 -1.49
CA TRP A 190 1.16 14.30 -1.39
C TRP A 190 0.57 15.53 -0.66
N LYS A 191 -0.63 15.96 -1.09
CA LYS A 191 -1.33 17.12 -0.51
C LYS A 191 -2.84 16.97 -0.59
N VAL A 192 -3.54 17.56 0.38
CA VAL A 192 -4.98 17.79 0.32
C VAL A 192 -5.26 19.29 0.26
N ASP A 193 -6.34 19.70 -0.40
CA ASP A 193 -6.72 21.12 -0.52
C ASP A 193 -7.56 21.60 0.69
N THR A 194 -7.41 20.94 1.85
CA THR A 194 -8.11 21.26 3.09
C THR A 194 -7.21 21.04 4.31
N PRO A 195 -7.13 21.99 5.25
CA PRO A 195 -6.37 21.79 6.49
C PRO A 195 -7.12 20.94 7.53
N GLN A 196 -8.36 20.52 7.26
CA GLN A 196 -9.16 19.70 8.19
C GLN A 196 -8.74 18.23 8.19
N GLU A 197 -8.00 17.80 7.18
CA GLU A 197 -7.62 16.40 6.96
C GLU A 197 -6.10 16.23 6.81
N PRO A 198 -5.27 16.79 7.72
CA PRO A 198 -3.82 16.89 7.54
C PRO A 198 -3.13 15.51 7.50
N TRP A 199 -3.74 14.48 8.09
CA TRP A 199 -3.23 13.11 8.14
C TRP A 199 -3.19 12.41 6.78
N TRP A 200 -3.87 12.98 5.78
CA TRP A 200 -3.87 12.55 4.39
C TRP A 200 -2.90 13.36 3.53
N SER A 201 -2.18 14.35 4.08
CA SER A 201 -1.16 15.11 3.35
C SER A 201 0.24 14.81 3.88
N ALA A 202 1.08 14.24 3.02
CA ALA A 202 2.50 14.04 3.31
C ALA A 202 3.19 15.36 3.67
N VAL A 203 2.90 16.44 2.92
CA VAL A 203 3.42 17.78 3.19
C VAL A 203 3.09 18.24 4.61
N GLU A 204 1.80 18.24 5.00
CA GLU A 204 1.38 18.64 6.35
C GLU A 204 1.97 17.74 7.43
N CYS A 205 2.01 16.41 7.20
CA CYS A 205 2.58 15.47 8.15
C CYS A 205 4.08 15.72 8.38
N ILE A 206 4.82 16.09 7.34
CA ILE A 206 6.24 16.46 7.44
C ILE A 206 6.41 17.81 8.14
N GLU A 207 5.64 18.83 7.76
CA GLU A 207 5.71 20.17 8.36
C GLU A 207 5.38 20.15 9.86
N ARG A 208 4.45 19.28 10.27
CA ARG A 208 4.08 19.06 11.68
C ARG A 208 5.06 18.14 12.43
N GLY A 209 6.05 17.58 11.73
CA GLY A 209 7.02 16.65 12.28
C GLY A 209 6.40 15.34 12.76
N TRP A 210 5.31 14.88 12.13
CA TRP A 210 4.76 13.54 12.31
C TRP A 210 5.46 12.52 11.42
N LEU A 211 5.96 12.94 10.24
CA LEU A 211 6.81 12.15 9.35
C LEU A 211 8.16 12.85 9.14
N ASP A 212 9.18 12.08 8.77
CA ASP A 212 10.50 12.61 8.41
C ASP A 212 10.70 12.49 6.88
N ALA A 213 10.98 13.61 6.22
CA ALA A 213 11.27 13.62 4.78
C ALA A 213 12.48 12.73 4.42
N ALA A 214 13.40 12.51 5.37
CA ALA A 214 14.55 11.62 5.18
C ALA A 214 14.15 10.17 4.87
N ASP A 215 12.95 9.73 5.24
CA ASP A 215 12.47 8.38 4.97
C ASP A 215 12.27 8.11 3.47
N TRP A 216 12.06 9.16 2.65
CA TRP A 216 11.96 9.07 1.19
C TRP A 216 13.28 9.29 0.45
N VAL A 217 14.27 9.92 1.10
CA VAL A 217 15.55 10.27 0.45
C VAL A 217 16.59 9.14 0.54
N LYS A 218 16.43 8.18 1.46
CA LYS A 218 17.40 7.10 1.74
C LYS A 218 17.61 6.07 0.61
N ARG A 219 17.00 6.20 -0.57
CA ARG A 219 16.91 5.09 -1.54
C ARG A 219 17.32 5.47 -2.97
N VAL A 220 18.62 5.51 -3.20
CA VAL A 220 19.18 5.05 -4.48
C VAL A 220 20.14 3.91 -4.12
N ARG A 221 19.69 2.67 -4.27
CA ARG A 221 20.58 1.50 -4.29
C ARG A 221 20.97 1.22 -5.74
#